data_AF-A0A1I2YDU6-F1
#
_entry.id   AF-A0A1I2YDU6-F1
#
_cell.length_a   1.000
_cell.length_b   1.000
_cell.length_c   1.000
_cell.angle_alpha   90.00
_cell.angle_beta   90.00
_cell.angle_gamma   90.00
#
_symmetry.space_group_name_H-M   'P 1'
#
loop_
_entity.id
_entity.type
_entity.pdbx_description
1 polymer ?
#
loop_
_entity_poly.entity_id
_entity_poly.type
_entity_poly.pdbx_seq_one_letter_code
_entity_poly.pdbx_strand_id
1 'polypeptide(L)'
;MLIHKIVSGGQTGVDRAALDWAIAHGIEHGGWCPAGRRAEDGVIPDVYSLQQTPGRSYRQRTRWNVRDSDATLIITPETELTGGSLFTQECARNRDRPYLHVYPSDEWREWIRTFLKTNPIRILNVAGPRNSSAKNLQPFVHEVLDEALRTR
;
A
#
# COMPACT_ATOMS: atom_id res chain seq x y z
N MET A 1 17.32 -6.27 -5.62
CA MET A 1 16.65 -7.00 -4.51
C MET A 1 15.24 -7.35 -4.94
N LEU A 2 14.66 -8.47 -4.48
CA LEU A 2 13.35 -8.92 -4.96
C LEU A 2 12.26 -8.69 -3.90
N ILE A 3 11.28 -7.84 -4.21
CA ILE A 3 10.01 -7.80 -3.49
C ILE A 3 9.33 -9.15 -3.70
N HIS A 4 9.13 -9.91 -2.63
CA HIS A 4 8.44 -11.21 -2.72
C HIS A 4 7.03 -11.15 -2.15
N LYS A 5 6.69 -10.08 -1.41
CA LYS A 5 5.35 -9.90 -0.82
C LYS A 5 4.86 -8.46 -0.91
N ILE A 6 3.61 -8.30 -1.35
CA ILE A 6 2.84 -7.05 -1.27
C ILE A 6 1.86 -7.17 -0.10
N VAL A 7 1.85 -6.17 0.79
CA VAL A 7 0.85 -6.09 1.86
C VAL A 7 0.00 -4.83 1.73
N SER A 8 -1.26 -4.95 2.10
CA SER A 8 -2.17 -3.80 2.21
C SER A 8 -3.33 -4.12 3.16
N GLY A 9 -4.21 -3.14 3.43
CA GLY A 9 -5.30 -3.34 4.38
C GLY A 9 -6.68 -3.64 3.80
N GLY A 10 -6.76 -3.90 2.49
CA GLY A 10 -7.98 -4.37 1.82
C GLY A 10 -9.10 -3.35 1.67
N GLN A 11 -8.85 -2.07 1.97
CA GLN A 11 -9.80 -1.00 1.65
C GLN A 11 -10.01 -0.92 0.12
N THR A 12 -11.13 -0.37 -0.33
CA THR A 12 -11.30 -0.04 -1.75
C THR A 12 -10.21 0.93 -2.23
N GLY A 13 -10.08 1.11 -3.55
CA GLY A 13 -9.09 2.02 -4.12
C GLY A 13 -7.69 1.41 -4.10
N VAL A 14 -6.71 2.15 -3.57
CA VAL A 14 -5.29 1.78 -3.67
C VAL A 14 -4.98 0.43 -3.03
N ASP A 15 -5.56 0.15 -1.86
CA ASP A 15 -5.28 -1.08 -1.13
C ASP A 15 -5.67 -2.33 -1.95
N ARG A 16 -6.87 -2.35 -2.55
CA ARG A 16 -7.30 -3.46 -3.41
C ARG A 16 -6.57 -3.49 -4.74
N ALA A 17 -6.33 -2.33 -5.36
CA ALA A 17 -5.54 -2.29 -6.61
C ALA A 17 -4.16 -2.95 -6.44
N ALA A 18 -3.51 -2.75 -5.29
CA ALA A 18 -2.23 -3.39 -4.98
C ALA A 18 -2.35 -4.90 -4.77
N LEU A 19 -3.38 -5.35 -4.06
CA LEU A 19 -3.63 -6.78 -3.84
C LEU A 19 -4.00 -7.50 -5.15
N ASP A 20 -4.86 -6.89 -5.96
CA ASP A 20 -5.23 -7.40 -7.29
C ASP A 20 -4.02 -7.52 -8.20
N TRP A 21 -3.13 -6.51 -8.19
CA TRP A 21 -1.88 -6.54 -8.95
C TRP A 21 -0.99 -7.70 -8.51
N ALA A 22 -0.80 -7.90 -7.20
CA ALA A 22 0.04 -8.98 -6.70
C ALA A 22 -0.52 -10.36 -7.08
N ILE A 23 -1.84 -10.56 -6.96
CA ILE A 23 -2.53 -11.77 -7.41
C ILE A 23 -2.26 -12.03 -8.90
N ALA A 24 -2.44 -11.01 -9.75
CA ALA A 24 -2.25 -11.13 -11.19
C ALA A 24 -0.80 -11.48 -11.58
N HIS A 25 0.18 -11.10 -10.77
CA HIS A 25 1.60 -11.35 -11.00
C HIS A 25 2.16 -12.57 -10.25
N GLY A 26 1.32 -13.31 -9.52
CA GLY A 26 1.76 -14.46 -8.72
C GLY A 26 2.72 -14.09 -7.57
N ILE A 27 2.65 -12.84 -7.09
CA ILE A 27 3.43 -12.35 -5.96
C ILE A 27 2.64 -12.60 -4.68
N GLU A 28 3.30 -13.02 -3.60
CA GLU A 28 2.62 -13.26 -2.32
C GLU A 28 1.90 -11.97 -1.88
N HIS A 29 0.64 -12.09 -1.48
CA HIS A 29 -0.15 -10.96 -0.98
C HIS A 29 -0.64 -11.19 0.44
N GLY A 30 -0.95 -10.10 1.14
CA GLY A 30 -1.63 -10.18 2.43
C GLY A 30 -1.71 -8.83 3.13
N GLY A 31 -1.60 -8.85 4.45
CA GLY A 31 -1.62 -7.67 5.30
C GLY A 31 -2.73 -7.71 6.35
N TRP A 32 -2.89 -6.59 7.04
CA TRP A 32 -3.80 -6.45 8.17
C TRP A 32 -5.06 -5.69 7.77
N CYS A 33 -6.23 -6.25 8.05
CA CYS A 33 -7.52 -5.57 7.91
C CYS A 33 -8.21 -5.42 9.28
N PRO A 34 -9.22 -4.55 9.42
CA PRO A 34 -9.95 -4.42 10.68
C PRO A 34 -10.72 -5.70 11.03
N ALA A 35 -11.00 -5.90 12.32
CA ALA A 35 -11.93 -6.94 12.78
C ALA A 35 -13.28 -6.84 12.02
N GLY A 36 -13.81 -8.01 11.65
CA GLY A 36 -14.96 -8.16 10.75
C GLY A 36 -14.63 -7.92 9.27
N ARG A 37 -13.34 -7.90 8.89
CA ARG A 37 -12.87 -7.64 7.51
C ARG A 37 -13.52 -6.40 6.90
N ARG A 38 -13.60 -5.31 7.65
CA ARG A 38 -14.36 -4.12 7.25
C ARG A 38 -13.64 -3.28 6.19
N ALA A 39 -14.35 -2.91 5.13
CA ALA A 39 -14.01 -1.86 4.15
C ALA A 39 -15.19 -0.89 3.98
N GLU A 40 -15.05 0.15 3.13
CA GLU A 40 -16.13 1.12 2.87
C GLU A 40 -17.34 0.52 2.16
N ASP A 41 -17.13 -0.54 1.38
CA ASP A 41 -18.13 -1.25 0.58
C ASP A 41 -18.60 -2.56 1.23
N GLY A 42 -18.30 -2.76 2.50
CA GLY A 42 -18.75 -3.92 3.28
C GLY A 42 -17.61 -4.83 3.71
N VAL A 43 -17.80 -6.14 3.55
CA VAL A 43 -16.84 -7.17 3.97
C VAL A 43 -15.82 -7.39 2.86
N ILE A 44 -14.53 -7.34 3.21
CA ILE A 44 -13.43 -7.57 2.27
C ILE A 44 -13.48 -9.03 1.79
N PRO A 45 -13.53 -9.28 0.46
CA PRO A 45 -13.60 -10.62 -0.11
C PRO A 45 -12.48 -11.56 0.34
N ASP A 46 -12.76 -12.86 0.44
CA ASP A 46 -11.81 -13.88 0.95
C ASP A 46 -10.66 -14.20 -0.01
N VAL A 47 -10.74 -13.76 -1.27
CA VAL A 47 -9.61 -13.83 -2.23
C VAL A 47 -8.37 -13.07 -1.72
N TYR A 48 -8.55 -12.11 -0.83
CA TYR A 48 -7.46 -11.38 -0.19
C TYR A 48 -7.03 -12.07 1.10
N SER A 49 -5.78 -12.56 1.14
CA SER A 49 -5.13 -13.25 2.26
C SER A 49 -4.81 -12.33 3.44
N LEU A 50 -5.81 -11.64 3.97
CA LEU A 50 -5.70 -10.65 5.04
C LEU A 50 -5.94 -11.25 6.42
N GLN A 51 -5.15 -10.80 7.38
CA GLN A 51 -5.30 -11.11 8.80
C GLN A 51 -6.07 -10.00 9.50
N GLN A 52 -7.00 -10.36 10.39
CA GLN A 52 -7.79 -9.38 11.12
C GLN A 52 -7.00 -8.86 12.32
N THR A 53 -7.01 -7.55 12.52
CA THR A 53 -6.59 -6.96 13.80
C THR A 53 -7.63 -7.23 14.89
N PRO A 54 -7.26 -7.20 16.19
CA PRO A 54 -8.23 -7.39 17.28
C PRO A 54 -9.36 -6.35 17.31
N GLY A 55 -9.10 -5.12 16.82
CA GLY A 55 -10.08 -4.05 16.80
C GLY A 55 -10.62 -3.75 15.39
N ARG A 56 -11.76 -3.05 15.33
CA ARG A 56 -12.41 -2.59 14.08
C ARG A 56 -11.84 -1.27 13.53
N SER A 57 -10.78 -0.75 14.14
CA SER A 57 -10.21 0.56 13.81
C SER A 57 -9.32 0.50 12.57
N TYR A 58 -9.60 1.34 11.57
CA TYR A 58 -8.71 1.52 10.42
C TYR A 58 -7.32 2.01 10.85
N ARG A 59 -7.21 2.79 11.93
CA ARG A 59 -5.89 3.25 12.39
C ARG A 59 -5.03 2.11 12.91
N GLN A 60 -5.62 1.09 13.53
CA GLN A 60 -4.86 -0.06 14.03
C GLN A 60 -4.26 -0.86 12.88
N ARG A 61 -5.09 -1.24 11.88
CA ARG A 61 -4.61 -1.98 10.72
C ARG A 61 -3.56 -1.22 9.92
N THR A 62 -3.69 0.10 9.78
CA THR A 62 -2.68 0.92 9.09
C THR A 62 -1.34 0.88 9.81
N ARG A 63 -1.33 1.05 11.14
CA ARG A 63 -0.09 0.93 11.94
C ARG A 63 0.57 -0.44 11.78
N TRP A 64 -0.22 -1.51 11.75
CA TRP A 64 0.30 -2.88 11.68
C TRP A 64 0.85 -3.22 10.30
N ASN A 65 0.20 -2.77 9.23
CA ASN A 65 0.75 -2.90 7.87
C ASN A 65 2.09 -2.17 7.72
N VAL A 66 2.24 -0.97 8.30
CA VAL A 66 3.52 -0.24 8.32
C VAL A 66 4.55 -0.93 9.21
N ARG A 67 4.14 -1.48 10.36
CA ARG A 67 5.04 -2.16 11.31
C ARG A 67 5.67 -3.41 10.69
N ASP A 68 4.85 -4.21 10.02
CA ASP A 68 5.16 -5.56 9.55
C ASP A 68 5.57 -5.60 8.06
N SER A 69 5.97 -4.46 7.52
CA SER A 69 6.61 -4.34 6.20
C SER A 69 7.99 -3.70 6.33
N ASP A 70 8.82 -3.86 5.30
CA ASP A 70 10.14 -3.24 5.26
C ASP A 70 10.06 -1.77 4.86
N ALA A 71 9.08 -1.45 4.01
CA ALA A 71 8.82 -0.11 3.50
C ALA A 71 7.34 0.11 3.20
N THR A 72 6.93 1.36 2.99
CA THR A 72 5.59 1.72 2.53
C THR A 72 5.62 2.63 1.31
N LEU A 73 4.95 2.22 0.23
CA LEU A 73 4.54 3.12 -0.86
C LEU A 73 3.17 3.71 -0.53
N ILE A 74 3.09 5.04 -0.53
CA ILE A 74 1.84 5.79 -0.37
C ILE A 74 1.51 6.39 -1.73
N ILE A 75 0.41 5.96 -2.35
CA ILE A 75 0.03 6.38 -3.71
C ILE A 75 -1.23 7.26 -3.62
N THR A 76 -1.17 8.47 -4.14
CA THR A 76 -2.30 9.44 -4.14
C THR A 76 -2.39 10.17 -5.48
N PRO A 77 -3.53 10.82 -5.80
CA PRO A 77 -3.62 11.62 -7.03
C PRO A 77 -2.93 12.98 -6.89
N GLU A 78 -2.82 13.50 -5.67
CA GLU A 78 -2.32 14.84 -5.38
C GLU A 78 -0.95 14.82 -4.67
N THR A 79 -0.25 15.95 -4.72
CA THR A 79 1.03 16.22 -4.04
C THR A 79 0.92 16.28 -2.52
N GLU A 80 -0.26 16.57 -1.98
CA GLU A 80 -0.50 16.68 -0.54
C GLU A 80 -1.16 15.41 0.01
N LEU A 81 -0.58 14.87 1.09
CA LEU A 81 -1.17 13.75 1.82
C LEU A 81 -2.25 14.25 2.78
N THR A 82 -3.41 13.60 2.73
CA THR A 82 -4.52 13.87 3.65
C THR A 82 -5.08 12.58 4.25
N GLY A 83 -5.86 12.72 5.33
CA GLY A 83 -6.63 11.63 5.94
C GLY A 83 -5.82 10.38 6.27
N GLY A 84 -6.26 9.23 5.77
CA GLY A 84 -5.62 7.94 6.03
C GLY A 84 -4.22 7.81 5.43
N SER A 85 -3.96 8.46 4.29
CA SER A 85 -2.64 8.45 3.64
C SER A 85 -1.62 9.26 4.45
N LEU A 86 -2.01 10.45 4.94
CA LEU A 86 -1.18 11.23 5.87
C LEU A 86 -0.89 10.45 7.14
N PHE A 87 -1.91 9.82 7.74
CA PHE A 87 -1.72 8.99 8.92
C PHE A 87 -0.76 7.81 8.66
N THR A 88 -0.74 7.27 7.45
CA THR A 88 0.19 6.20 7.07
C THR A 88 1.64 6.72 7.06
N GLN A 89 1.87 7.91 6.49
CA GLN A 89 3.16 8.58 6.52
C GLN A 89 3.63 8.84 7.97
N GLU A 90 2.74 9.36 8.82
CA GLU A 90 3.03 9.57 10.24
C GLU A 90 3.42 8.26 10.94
N CYS A 91 2.74 7.15 10.64
CA CYS A 91 3.07 5.84 11.19
C CYS A 91 4.45 5.36 10.75
N ALA A 92 4.81 5.57 9.48
CA ALA A 92 6.10 5.15 8.95
C ALA A 92 7.23 5.98 9.57
N ARG A 93 7.07 7.30 9.60
CA ARG A 93 7.99 8.24 10.24
C ARG A 93 8.21 7.92 11.72
N ASN A 94 7.14 7.70 12.48
CA ASN A 94 7.23 7.43 13.92
C ASN A 94 7.85 6.06 14.27
N ARG A 95 8.12 5.21 13.27
CA ARG A 95 8.70 3.87 13.44
C ARG A 95 10.03 3.72 12.71
N ASP A 96 10.59 4.82 12.20
CA ASP A 96 11.80 4.83 11.37
C ASP A 96 11.72 3.83 10.21
N ARG A 97 10.53 3.68 9.62
CA ARG A 97 10.29 2.83 8.45
C ARG A 97 10.42 3.67 7.18
N PRO A 98 11.21 3.23 6.18
CA PRO A 98 11.25 3.87 4.88
C PRO A 98 9.85 3.99 4.27
N TYR A 99 9.55 5.15 3.73
CA TYR A 99 8.34 5.37 2.95
C TYR A 99 8.62 6.26 1.76
N LEU A 100 7.83 6.09 0.70
CA LEU A 100 7.83 6.97 -0.44
C LEU A 100 6.38 7.33 -0.77
N HIS A 101 6.14 8.62 -0.94
CA HIS A 101 4.90 9.13 -1.48
C HIS A 101 5.04 9.31 -2.98
N VAL A 102 4.10 8.72 -3.74
CA VAL A 102 4.05 8.77 -5.19
C VAL A 102 2.71 9.33 -5.65
N TYR A 103 2.78 10.24 -6.60
CA TYR A 103 1.65 10.88 -7.28
C TYR A 103 2.03 11.12 -8.75
N PRO A 104 1.06 11.35 -9.67
CA PRO A 104 1.36 11.61 -11.07
C PRO A 104 2.28 12.83 -11.25
N SER A 105 3.48 12.59 -11.75
CA SER A 105 4.50 13.61 -12.05
C SER A 105 5.47 13.06 -13.12
N ASP A 106 6.38 13.87 -13.64
CA ASP A 106 7.42 13.36 -14.56
C ASP A 106 8.53 12.59 -13.81
N GLU A 107 8.62 12.75 -12.49
CA GLU A 107 9.74 12.28 -11.68
C GLU A 107 9.47 10.98 -10.92
N TRP A 108 8.21 10.54 -10.81
CA TRP A 108 7.85 9.45 -9.90
C TRP A 108 8.61 8.13 -10.17
N ARG A 109 8.96 7.86 -11.43
CA ARG A 109 9.76 6.68 -11.80
C ARG A 109 11.13 6.71 -11.17
N GLU A 110 11.78 7.87 -11.17
CA GLU A 110 13.11 8.03 -10.58
C GLU A 110 13.05 7.94 -9.06
N TRP A 111 11.99 8.46 -8.44
CA TRP A 111 11.77 8.31 -7.01
C TRP A 111 11.64 6.83 -6.61
N ILE A 112 10.85 6.05 -7.35
CA ILE A 112 10.69 4.60 -7.12
C ILE A 112 12.04 3.88 -7.26
N ARG A 113 12.77 4.14 -8.34
CA ARG A 113 14.08 3.51 -8.58
C ARG A 113 15.08 3.84 -7.47
N THR A 114 15.15 5.10 -7.07
CA THR A 114 16.03 5.55 -5.99
C THR A 114 15.63 4.92 -4.67
N PHE A 115 14.34 4.88 -4.36
CA PHE A 115 13.82 4.29 -3.13
C PHE A 115 14.14 2.80 -3.02
N LEU A 116 13.99 2.04 -4.11
CA LEU A 116 14.27 0.60 -4.13
C LEU A 116 15.76 0.28 -4.11
N LYS A 117 16.61 1.13 -4.70
CA LYS A 117 18.07 0.98 -4.65
C LYS A 117 18.64 1.27 -3.27
N THR A 118 18.05 2.23 -2.56
CA THR A 118 18.55 2.70 -1.24
C THR A 118 18.04 1.87 -0.07
N ASN A 119 16.92 1.14 -0.24
CA ASN A 119 16.28 0.39 0.84
C ASN A 119 16.19 -1.10 0.51
N PRO A 120 16.61 -1.99 1.42
CA PRO A 120 16.44 -3.42 1.24
C PRO A 120 14.98 -3.85 1.48
N ILE A 121 14.15 -3.79 0.44
CA ILE A 121 12.71 -4.05 0.54
C ILE A 121 12.39 -5.48 0.04
N ARG A 122 11.82 -6.30 0.93
CA ARG A 122 11.32 -7.65 0.62
C ARG A 122 9.79 -7.73 0.74
N ILE A 123 9.24 -7.09 1.77
CA ILE A 123 7.82 -6.94 2.03
C ILE A 123 7.46 -5.46 1.87
N LEU A 124 6.67 -5.15 0.83
CA LEU A 124 6.27 -3.78 0.54
C LEU A 124 4.80 -3.56 0.92
N ASN A 125 4.57 -2.61 1.82
CA ASN A 125 3.22 -2.12 2.09
C ASN A 125 2.82 -1.09 1.03
N VAL A 126 1.61 -1.21 0.51
CA VAL A 126 1.03 -0.24 -0.43
C VAL A 126 -0.24 0.33 0.18
N ALA A 127 -0.30 1.65 0.27
CA ALA A 127 -1.39 2.37 0.92
C ALA A 127 -1.81 3.59 0.09
N GLY A 128 -3.07 4.00 0.26
CA GLY A 128 -3.58 5.22 -0.37
C GLY A 128 -5.04 5.46 -0.01
N PRO A 129 -5.69 6.42 -0.68
CA PRO A 129 -7.09 6.73 -0.44
C PRO A 129 -7.99 5.56 -0.86
N ARG A 130 -9.13 5.49 -0.16
CA ARG A 130 -10.27 4.66 -0.56
C ARG A 130 -10.95 5.21 -1.82
N ASN A 131 -11.67 4.37 -2.54
CA ASN A 131 -12.25 4.73 -3.84
C ASN A 131 -13.23 5.92 -3.75
N SER A 132 -13.98 6.04 -2.66
CA SER A 132 -14.84 7.21 -2.43
C SER A 132 -14.09 8.55 -2.28
N SER A 133 -12.80 8.52 -1.91
CA SER A 133 -11.97 9.70 -1.72
C SER A 133 -11.08 10.03 -2.93
N ALA A 134 -10.74 9.04 -3.76
CA ALA A 134 -10.07 9.25 -5.04
C ALA A 134 -10.44 8.11 -6.01
N LYS A 135 -11.08 8.46 -7.12
CA LYS A 135 -11.54 7.50 -8.13
C LYS A 135 -10.42 7.17 -9.12
N ASN A 136 -10.49 5.98 -9.71
CA ASN A 136 -9.69 5.58 -10.87
C ASN A 136 -8.16 5.58 -10.67
N LEU A 137 -7.68 5.36 -9.44
CA LEU A 137 -6.23 5.24 -9.17
C LEU A 137 -5.64 3.89 -9.56
N GLN A 138 -6.47 2.85 -9.80
CA GLN A 138 -5.98 1.50 -10.06
C GLN A 138 -4.94 1.43 -11.19
N PRO A 139 -5.13 2.04 -12.39
CA PRO A 139 -4.12 2.02 -13.44
C PRO A 139 -2.78 2.59 -12.99
N PHE A 140 -2.81 3.70 -12.23
CA PHE A 140 -1.59 4.34 -11.73
C PHE A 140 -0.90 3.48 -10.66
N VAL A 141 -1.67 2.84 -9.77
CA VAL A 141 -1.12 1.88 -8.80
C VAL A 141 -0.41 0.72 -9.51
N HIS A 142 -1.03 0.16 -10.55
CA HIS A 142 -0.44 -0.93 -11.33
C HIS A 142 0.83 -0.49 -12.05
N GLU A 143 0.82 0.69 -12.66
CA GLU A 143 2.00 1.26 -13.33
C GLU A 143 3.18 1.49 -12.36
N VAL A 144 2.89 1.99 -11.15
CA VAL A 144 3.89 2.17 -10.10
C VAL A 144 4.48 0.83 -9.65
N LEU A 145 3.65 -0.20 -9.49
CA LEU A 145 4.09 -1.53 -9.08
C LEU A 145 4.85 -2.26 -10.20
N ASP A 146 4.47 -2.06 -11.46
CA ASP A 146 5.22 -2.56 -12.62
C ASP A 146 6.62 -1.96 -12.67
N GLU A 147 6.76 -0.64 -12.46
CA GLU A 147 8.08 0.02 -12.39
C GLU A 147 8.91 -0.52 -11.21
N ALA A 148 8.27 -0.72 -10.05
CA ALA A 148 8.93 -1.27 -8.88
C ALA A 148 9.45 -2.70 -9.13
N LEU A 149 8.72 -3.52 -9.89
CA LEU A 149 9.12 -4.88 -10.23
C LEU A 149 10.15 -4.94 -11.36
N ARG A 150 10.21 -3.94 -12.25
CA ARG A 150 11.20 -3.84 -13.35
C ARG A 150 12.59 -3.47 -12.87
N THR A 151 12.71 -2.80 -11.74
CA THR A 151 13.99 -2.32 -11.18
C THR A 151 14.80 -3.48 -10.52
N ARG A 152 14.77 -4.67 -11.12
CA ARG A 152 15.51 -5.86 -10.67
C ARG A 152 17.01 -5.66 -10.78
#